data_AF-S9Q9C4-F1
#
_entry.id   AF-S9Q9C4-F1
#
_cell.length_a   1.000
_cell.length_b   1.000
_cell.length_c   1.000
_cell.angle_alpha   90.00
_cell.angle_beta   90.00
_cell.angle_gamma   90.00
#
_symmetry.space_group_name_H-M   'P 1'
#
loop_
_entity.id
_entity.type
_entity.pdbx_description
1 polymer ?
#
loop_
_entity_poly.entity_id
_entity_poly.type
_entity_poly.pdbx_seq_one_letter_code
_entity_poly.pdbx_strand_id
1 'polypeptide(L)'
;MNARHDNQNATPRLRWSRWGGPGLAILVLAGAGSYALFTRLAPTSGELPAAGESGTPSTPGARATNAARGTATGARSAPVSPAASAASASSPGNTVPSLATASPTTEVAAGQEPTMAQRREAVRQAANKFRHGRFNAFFREEKFLEEFAHGGPAQLAALKEELTDPTPLAELPAGTSFMHGKPEAVLERMSMIDMLHSLAPKDASARDTMVALLMEPVDSSLSDTAKKGLVGEKFDLLFRLAQLDRQLAVDSYAQLDNPKLKSLLREALLAGLSESGASMDEVKQLTRHL
;
A
#
# COMPACT_ATOMS: atom_id res chain seq x y z
N MET A 1 -16.38 11.06 -48.64
CA MET A 1 -17.38 11.12 -47.56
C MET A 1 -18.00 9.75 -47.38
N ASN A 2 -17.70 9.08 -46.27
CA ASN A 2 -18.63 8.26 -45.45
C ASN A 2 -17.80 7.42 -44.49
N ALA A 3 -17.65 7.97 -43.28
CA ALA A 3 -17.12 7.28 -42.11
C ALA A 3 -18.12 6.21 -41.67
N ARG A 4 -17.65 4.97 -41.49
CA ARG A 4 -18.38 3.95 -40.74
C ARG A 4 -17.67 3.76 -39.40
N HIS A 5 -18.36 4.24 -38.36
CA HIS A 5 -18.15 3.85 -36.99
C HIS A 5 -18.62 2.41 -36.81
N ASP A 6 -17.71 1.50 -36.48
CA ASP A 6 -18.07 0.24 -35.83
C ASP A 6 -17.50 0.25 -34.41
N ASN A 7 -18.36 0.77 -33.54
CA ASN A 7 -18.39 0.56 -32.10
C ASN A 7 -18.83 -0.88 -31.88
N GLN A 8 -18.00 -1.76 -31.29
CA GLN A 8 -18.48 -2.91 -30.51
C GLN A 8 -17.36 -3.67 -29.79
N ASN A 9 -17.66 -4.03 -28.53
CA ASN A 9 -16.98 -4.99 -27.64
C ASN A 9 -16.10 -4.40 -26.51
N ALA A 10 -16.65 -3.48 -25.73
CA ALA A 10 -16.28 -3.38 -24.32
C ALA A 10 -17.02 -4.49 -23.54
N THR A 11 -16.35 -5.61 -23.32
CA THR A 11 -16.85 -6.65 -22.40
C THR A 11 -16.92 -6.09 -20.98
N PRO A 12 -18.00 -6.36 -20.23
CA PRO A 12 -18.09 -5.96 -18.83
C PRO A 12 -17.02 -6.73 -18.05
N ARG A 13 -15.97 -6.03 -17.60
CA ARG A 13 -14.99 -6.60 -16.68
C ARG A 13 -15.73 -7.04 -15.42
N LEU A 14 -15.83 -8.34 -15.22
CA LEU A 14 -16.31 -8.95 -13.99
C LEU A 14 -15.49 -8.38 -12.82
N ARG A 15 -16.14 -7.58 -11.98
CA ARG A 15 -15.63 -7.16 -10.65
C ARG A 15 -15.54 -8.41 -9.76
N TRP A 16 -14.49 -9.20 -9.93
CA TRP A 16 -14.15 -10.27 -9.00
C TRP A 16 -13.49 -9.68 -7.75
N SER A 17 -14.08 -10.01 -6.60
CA SER A 17 -13.47 -10.08 -5.27
C SER A 17 -12.57 -8.92 -4.83
N ARG A 18 -13.23 -7.86 -4.34
CA ARG A 18 -12.73 -6.84 -3.40
C ARG A 18 -12.29 -7.40 -2.02
N TRP A 19 -11.87 -8.66 -1.95
CA TRP A 19 -11.65 -9.47 -0.74
C TRP A 19 -10.26 -10.16 -0.70
N GLY A 20 -9.33 -9.83 -1.60
CA GLY A 20 -7.90 -10.12 -1.45
C GLY A 20 -7.27 -9.10 -0.51
N GLY A 21 -7.25 -9.40 0.78
CA GLY A 21 -6.92 -8.45 1.85
C GLY A 21 -5.47 -7.93 1.85
N PRO A 22 -5.17 -6.90 2.67
CA PRO A 22 -3.88 -6.22 2.79
C PRO A 22 -2.77 -7.04 3.47
N GLY A 23 -2.75 -8.36 3.26
CA GLY A 23 -1.87 -9.30 3.95
C GLY A 23 -0.54 -9.62 3.25
N LEU A 24 -0.37 -9.27 1.98
CA LEU A 24 0.79 -9.72 1.19
C LEU A 24 2.07 -8.89 1.41
N ALA A 25 1.95 -7.60 1.72
CA ALA A 25 3.11 -6.78 2.11
C ALA A 25 3.69 -7.15 3.49
N ILE A 26 2.95 -7.93 4.29
CA ILE A 26 3.25 -8.24 5.70
C ILE A 26 4.13 -9.49 5.84
N LEU A 27 4.20 -10.37 4.84
CA LEU A 27 4.90 -11.67 4.98
C LEU A 27 6.42 -11.60 4.71
N VAL A 28 6.92 -10.56 4.05
CA VAL A 28 8.35 -10.49 3.66
C VAL A 28 9.23 -9.81 4.73
N LEU A 29 8.65 -9.01 5.63
CA LEU A 29 9.40 -8.30 6.68
C LEU A 29 9.91 -9.21 7.81
N ALA A 30 9.41 -10.44 7.93
CA ALA A 30 9.92 -11.43 8.89
C ALA A 30 11.28 -12.06 8.46
N GLY A 31 11.66 -11.98 7.18
CA GLY A 31 12.91 -12.56 6.67
C GLY A 31 14.17 -11.68 6.88
N ALA A 32 14.01 -10.40 7.22
CA ALA A 32 15.13 -9.49 7.42
C ALA A 32 15.78 -9.58 8.82
N GLY A 33 15.23 -10.42 9.71
CA GLY A 33 15.72 -10.61 11.09
C GLY A 33 17.05 -11.38 11.21
N SER A 34 17.53 -12.02 10.15
CA SER A 34 18.78 -12.81 10.18
C SER A 34 20.02 -12.06 9.68
N TYR A 35 19.89 -10.83 9.19
CA TYR A 35 20.97 -10.20 8.40
C TYR A 35 21.85 -9.20 9.17
N ALA A 36 21.65 -9.01 10.48
CA ALA A 36 22.53 -8.20 11.31
C ALA A 36 23.78 -8.95 11.82
N LEU A 37 23.96 -10.25 11.47
CA LEU A 37 25.02 -11.10 12.05
C LEU A 37 26.20 -11.41 11.12
N PHE A 38 26.25 -10.87 9.89
CA PHE A 38 27.29 -11.26 8.90
C PHE A 38 28.28 -10.17 8.47
N THR A 39 28.34 -9.01 9.13
CA THR A 39 29.33 -7.96 8.82
C THR A 39 30.49 -7.86 9.82
N ARG A 40 30.71 -8.86 10.67
CA ARG A 40 31.84 -8.86 11.61
C ARG A 40 32.58 -10.18 11.66
N LEU A 41 33.27 -10.53 10.57
CA LEU A 41 34.42 -11.44 10.55
C LEU A 41 35.19 -11.21 9.24
N ALA A 42 36.10 -10.23 9.27
CA ALA A 42 37.20 -10.18 8.32
C ALA A 42 38.25 -11.21 8.78
N PRO A 43 38.72 -12.11 7.89
CA PRO A 43 39.72 -13.11 8.26
C PRO A 43 41.10 -12.47 8.36
N THR A 44 41.68 -12.50 9.55
CA THR A 44 43.12 -12.42 9.76
C THR A 44 43.75 -13.69 9.22
N SER A 45 44.59 -13.54 8.20
CA SER A 45 45.52 -14.55 7.70
C SER A 45 46.38 -15.11 8.85
N GLY A 46 46.37 -16.43 9.06
CA GLY A 46 47.28 -17.08 10.00
C GLY A 46 46.96 -18.55 10.26
N GLU A 47 47.90 -19.41 9.84
CA GLU A 47 48.17 -20.77 10.34
C GLU A 47 47.22 -21.95 10.01
N LEU A 48 47.76 -22.85 9.17
CA LEU A 48 47.46 -24.29 9.11
C LEU A 48 47.87 -24.96 10.44
N PRO A 49 47.14 -26.00 10.90
CA PRO A 49 47.64 -27.36 10.66
C PRO A 49 46.58 -28.47 10.46
N ALA A 50 47.02 -29.47 9.69
CA ALA A 50 46.85 -30.94 9.74
C ALA A 50 45.61 -31.65 10.36
N ALA A 51 45.01 -32.50 9.51
CA ALA A 51 44.72 -33.95 9.66
C ALA A 51 43.78 -34.51 10.76
N GLY A 52 42.92 -35.45 10.34
CA GLY A 52 42.18 -36.42 11.17
C GLY A 52 40.69 -36.49 10.81
N GLU A 53 40.28 -37.34 9.85
CA GLU A 53 39.77 -38.72 10.04
C GLU A 53 38.26 -38.85 10.28
N SER A 54 37.62 -39.58 9.35
CA SER A 54 36.68 -40.69 9.57
C SER A 54 35.31 -40.46 10.23
N GLY A 55 34.24 -40.79 9.49
CA GLY A 55 32.94 -41.13 10.08
C GLY A 55 31.74 -41.04 9.13
N THR A 56 31.41 -42.16 8.47
CA THR A 56 30.17 -42.39 7.70
C THR A 56 28.98 -42.77 8.62
N PRO A 57 27.82 -43.25 8.10
CA PRO A 57 26.57 -42.52 7.96
C PRO A 57 25.45 -43.04 8.90
N SER A 58 24.29 -42.38 8.93
CA SER A 58 23.05 -42.99 9.47
C SER A 58 21.80 -42.45 8.78
N THR A 59 21.21 -43.30 7.95
CA THR A 59 19.76 -43.46 7.67
C THR A 59 19.33 -44.69 8.51
N PRO A 60 18.05 -44.99 8.89
CA PRO A 60 16.81 -44.66 8.20
C PRO A 60 15.52 -44.46 9.04
N GLY A 61 14.44 -44.04 8.35
CA GLY A 61 13.08 -44.61 8.53
C GLY A 61 12.13 -43.95 9.52
N ALA A 62 10.95 -43.53 9.05
CA ALA A 62 9.69 -44.20 9.39
C ALA A 62 8.47 -43.44 8.82
N ARG A 63 7.57 -44.26 8.29
CA ARG A 63 6.25 -43.98 7.69
C ARG A 63 5.20 -43.99 8.80
N ALA A 64 4.27 -43.04 8.82
CA ALA A 64 2.97 -43.23 9.46
C ALA A 64 1.88 -42.41 8.77
N THR A 65 1.00 -43.13 8.12
CA THR A 65 -0.35 -42.73 7.72
C THR A 65 -1.23 -42.59 8.96
N ASN A 66 -2.16 -41.63 8.99
CA ASN A 66 -3.46 -41.89 9.62
C ASN A 66 -4.57 -40.98 9.07
N ALA A 67 -5.70 -41.64 8.87
CA ALA A 67 -6.97 -41.13 8.37
C ALA A 67 -7.94 -40.87 9.54
N ALA A 68 -8.86 -39.92 9.37
CA ALA A 68 -10.22 -39.86 9.93
C ALA A 68 -10.81 -38.50 9.48
N ARG A 69 -11.81 -38.37 8.61
CA ARG A 69 -13.22 -38.82 8.66
C ARG A 69 -13.93 -38.45 9.97
N GLY A 70 -14.65 -37.32 9.93
CA GLY A 70 -15.60 -36.88 10.95
C GLY A 70 -16.68 -36.00 10.31
N THR A 71 -17.81 -36.63 10.00
CA THR A 71 -19.11 -36.05 9.64
C THR A 71 -19.85 -35.58 10.90
N ALA A 72 -20.55 -34.44 10.83
CA ALA A 72 -21.82 -34.15 11.53
C ALA A 72 -22.15 -32.64 11.41
N THR A 73 -23.25 -32.24 10.73
CA THR A 73 -24.51 -31.76 11.33
C THR A 73 -24.30 -30.74 12.47
N GLY A 74 -24.74 -29.50 12.42
CA GLY A 74 -25.95 -28.92 11.84
C GLY A 74 -26.68 -28.18 12.97
N ALA A 75 -27.00 -26.89 12.81
CA ALA A 75 -28.06 -26.20 13.56
C ALA A 75 -28.23 -24.77 13.03
N ARG A 76 -29.33 -24.58 12.30
CA ARG A 76 -29.98 -23.28 12.06
C ARG A 76 -30.59 -22.80 13.38
N SER A 77 -30.37 -21.53 13.72
CA SER A 77 -31.30 -20.76 14.56
C SER A 77 -31.48 -19.37 13.96
N ALA A 78 -32.74 -19.00 13.83
CA ALA A 78 -33.26 -17.76 13.28
C ALA A 78 -33.21 -16.60 14.31
N PRO A 79 -33.46 -15.34 13.90
CA PRO A 79 -33.17 -14.16 14.70
C PRO A 79 -34.33 -13.77 15.63
N VAL A 80 -34.00 -13.25 16.81
CA VAL A 80 -34.96 -12.62 17.74
C VAL A 80 -34.68 -11.11 17.75
N SER A 81 -35.63 -10.33 17.26
CA SER A 81 -35.76 -8.90 17.57
C SER A 81 -36.68 -8.74 18.77
N PRO A 82 -36.47 -7.72 19.61
CA PRO A 82 -37.62 -6.86 19.90
C PRO A 82 -37.32 -5.36 20.06
N ALA A 83 -38.37 -4.60 19.72
CA ALA A 83 -38.91 -3.40 20.35
C ALA A 83 -38.12 -2.08 20.30
N ALA A 84 -38.62 -1.22 19.42
CA ALA A 84 -38.53 0.23 19.53
C ALA A 84 -39.22 0.73 20.81
N SER A 85 -38.55 1.60 21.56
CA SER A 85 -39.13 2.36 22.66
C SER A 85 -39.03 3.84 22.30
N ALA A 86 -40.18 4.43 21.96
CA ALA A 86 -40.35 5.86 21.81
C ALA A 86 -40.55 6.49 23.18
N ALA A 87 -39.72 7.46 23.55
CA ALA A 87 -39.95 8.33 24.68
C ALA A 87 -39.83 9.78 24.22
N SER A 88 -40.99 10.44 24.15
CA SER A 88 -41.13 11.88 24.10
C SER A 88 -40.66 12.49 25.41
N ALA A 89 -39.86 13.56 25.34
CA ALA A 89 -39.66 14.48 26.43
C ALA A 89 -39.71 15.91 25.89
N SER A 90 -40.67 16.67 26.40
CA SER A 90 -40.96 18.05 26.07
C SER A 90 -40.26 19.00 27.05
N SER A 91 -39.66 20.08 26.51
CA SER A 91 -39.48 21.42 27.10
C SER A 91 -38.52 21.58 28.31
N PRO A 92 -38.10 22.81 28.73
CA PRO A 92 -38.32 24.17 28.19
C PRO A 92 -37.05 25.07 28.11
N GLY A 93 -37.19 26.26 27.51
CA GLY A 93 -36.50 27.47 27.98
C GLY A 93 -35.24 27.90 27.25
N ASN A 94 -35.38 28.72 26.21
CA ASN A 94 -34.27 29.50 25.67
C ASN A 94 -34.66 30.99 25.57
N THR A 95 -34.30 31.75 26.59
CA THR A 95 -34.23 33.21 26.58
C THR A 95 -32.76 33.59 26.49
N VAL A 96 -32.33 34.13 25.35
CA VAL A 96 -31.05 34.82 25.22
C VAL A 96 -31.28 36.13 24.48
N PRO A 97 -30.83 37.27 25.03
CA PRO A 97 -30.95 38.58 24.38
C PRO A 97 -30.02 38.69 23.17
N SER A 98 -30.58 39.11 22.03
CA SER A 98 -29.85 39.46 20.82
C SER A 98 -29.34 40.89 20.93
N LEU A 99 -28.04 41.04 21.15
CA LEU A 99 -27.32 42.32 21.08
C LEU A 99 -26.09 42.14 20.17
N ALA A 100 -26.00 43.04 19.19
CA ALA A 100 -24.83 43.40 18.40
C ALA A 100 -24.18 42.28 17.56
N THR A 101 -24.70 42.11 16.34
CA THR A 101 -23.94 41.58 15.21
C THR A 101 -22.87 42.60 14.79
N ALA A 102 -21.73 42.61 15.48
CA ALA A 102 -20.50 43.10 14.87
C ALA A 102 -19.98 41.97 13.97
N SER A 103 -20.28 42.05 12.68
CA SER A 103 -19.68 41.20 11.67
C SER A 103 -18.15 41.38 11.73
N PRO A 104 -17.34 40.36 12.02
CA PRO A 104 -15.95 40.41 11.62
C PRO A 104 -15.95 40.39 10.10
N THR A 105 -15.48 41.47 9.50
CA THR A 105 -15.05 41.51 8.10
C THR A 105 -13.90 40.52 7.98
N THR A 106 -14.22 39.24 7.77
CA THR A 106 -13.28 38.30 7.16
C THR A 106 -13.19 38.70 5.71
N GLU A 107 -12.32 39.67 5.46
CA GLU A 107 -11.78 39.99 4.15
C GLU A 107 -11.09 38.71 3.66
N VAL A 108 -11.87 37.88 2.96
CA VAL A 108 -11.35 36.75 2.22
C VAL A 108 -10.40 37.36 1.19
N ALA A 109 -9.10 37.19 1.43
CA ALA A 109 -8.04 37.48 0.48
C ALA A 109 -8.25 36.61 -0.77
N ALA A 110 -9.14 37.06 -1.64
CA ALA A 110 -9.47 36.43 -2.90
C ALA A 110 -8.25 36.60 -3.83
N GLY A 111 -7.45 35.54 -3.97
CA GLY A 111 -6.37 35.49 -4.95
C GLY A 111 -5.04 34.89 -4.48
N GLN A 112 -4.88 34.51 -3.21
CA GLN A 112 -3.68 33.77 -2.82
C GLN A 112 -3.83 32.29 -3.21
N GLU A 113 -3.00 31.86 -4.16
CA GLU A 113 -2.82 30.43 -4.39
C GLU A 113 -2.37 29.76 -3.09
N PRO A 114 -2.93 28.59 -2.74
CA PRO A 114 -2.52 27.89 -1.53
C PRO A 114 -1.04 27.56 -1.60
N THR A 115 -0.33 27.79 -0.49
CA THR A 115 1.10 27.50 -0.38
C THR A 115 1.36 25.99 -0.50
N MET A 116 2.58 25.58 -0.86
CA MET A 116 2.91 24.15 -0.95
C MET A 116 2.68 23.42 0.37
N ALA A 117 2.96 24.05 1.52
CA ALA A 117 2.68 23.47 2.83
C ALA A 117 1.17 23.23 3.05
N GLN A 118 0.31 24.17 2.62
CA GLN A 118 -1.15 23.99 2.68
C GLN A 118 -1.62 22.88 1.75
N ARG A 119 -1.02 22.74 0.55
CA ARG A 119 -1.33 21.65 -0.38
C ARG A 119 -0.93 20.29 0.18
N ARG A 120 0.26 20.18 0.77
CA ARG A 120 0.75 18.96 1.43
C ARG A 120 -0.15 18.53 2.59
N GLU A 121 -0.56 19.47 3.44
CA GLU A 121 -1.54 19.20 4.51
C GLU A 121 -2.90 18.75 3.95
N ALA A 122 -3.39 19.39 2.88
CA ALA A 122 -4.64 18.98 2.24
C ALA A 122 -4.56 17.54 1.69
N VAL A 123 -3.42 17.14 1.12
CA VAL A 123 -3.18 15.77 0.69
C VAL A 123 -3.19 14.79 1.86
N ARG A 124 -2.51 15.12 2.97
CA ARG A 124 -2.53 14.32 4.20
C ARG A 124 -3.95 14.09 4.72
N GLN A 125 -4.75 15.16 4.75
CA GLN A 125 -6.17 15.07 5.13
C GLN A 125 -6.98 14.23 4.14
N ALA A 126 -6.73 14.38 2.84
CA ALA A 126 -7.38 13.58 1.80
C ALA A 126 -7.06 12.09 1.95
N ALA A 127 -5.78 11.74 2.16
CA ALA A 127 -5.33 10.37 2.40
C ALA A 127 -6.00 9.75 3.63
N ASN A 128 -6.07 10.51 4.73
CA ASN A 128 -6.77 10.09 5.93
C ASN A 128 -8.28 9.89 5.69
N LYS A 129 -8.94 10.80 4.98
CA LYS A 129 -10.36 10.66 4.62
C LYS A 129 -10.59 9.44 3.72
N PHE A 130 -9.72 9.22 2.74
CA PHE A 130 -9.76 8.05 1.85
C PHE A 130 -9.60 6.74 2.63
N ARG A 131 -8.62 6.68 3.53
CA ARG A 131 -8.33 5.51 4.38
C ARG A 131 -9.52 5.06 5.20
N HIS A 132 -10.17 5.98 5.91
CA HIS A 132 -11.34 5.66 6.74
C HIS A 132 -12.59 5.49 5.89
N GLY A 133 -12.70 6.26 4.81
CA GLY A 133 -13.80 6.21 3.87
C GLY A 133 -13.93 4.88 3.17
N ARG A 134 -12.84 4.28 2.67
CA ARG A 134 -12.89 3.07 1.82
C ARG A 134 -13.60 1.85 2.44
N PHE A 135 -13.68 1.80 3.77
CA PHE A 135 -14.38 0.74 4.51
C PHE A 135 -15.83 1.10 4.90
N ASN A 136 -16.24 2.35 4.65
CA ASN A 136 -17.57 2.83 4.92
C ASN A 136 -18.48 2.61 3.70
N ALA A 137 -19.63 1.96 3.90
CA ALA A 137 -20.60 1.67 2.84
C ALA A 137 -21.14 2.93 2.14
N PHE A 138 -21.11 4.09 2.81
CA PHE A 138 -21.59 5.37 2.28
C PHE A 138 -20.49 6.19 1.59
N PHE A 139 -19.23 5.77 1.67
CA PHE A 139 -18.14 6.49 1.03
C PHE A 139 -18.18 6.29 -0.49
N ARG A 140 -18.29 7.41 -1.20
CA ARG A 140 -18.30 7.44 -2.66
C ARG A 140 -16.87 7.65 -3.17
N GLU A 141 -16.12 6.56 -3.24
CA GLU A 141 -14.70 6.57 -3.65
C GLU A 141 -14.48 7.32 -4.97
N GLU A 142 -15.28 7.01 -6.00
CA GLU A 142 -15.15 7.63 -7.32
C GLU A 142 -15.36 9.15 -7.28
N LYS A 143 -16.40 9.62 -6.58
CA LYS A 143 -16.68 11.06 -6.42
C LYS A 143 -15.57 11.76 -5.64
N PHE A 144 -15.07 11.13 -4.59
CA PHE A 144 -13.97 11.67 -3.80
C PHE A 144 -12.70 11.83 -4.63
N LEU A 145 -12.36 10.82 -5.44
CA LEU A 145 -11.18 10.87 -6.32
C LEU A 145 -11.36 11.88 -7.46
N GLU A 146 -12.57 12.03 -7.98
CA GLU A 146 -12.91 13.09 -8.93
C GLU A 146 -12.69 14.46 -8.29
N GLU A 147 -13.25 14.73 -7.11
CA GLU A 147 -13.05 15.97 -6.35
C GLU A 147 -11.56 16.25 -6.08
N PHE A 148 -10.80 15.22 -5.70
CA PHE A 148 -9.35 15.35 -5.51
C PHE A 148 -8.64 15.73 -6.82
N ALA A 149 -8.99 15.08 -7.93
CA ALA A 149 -8.42 15.37 -9.25
C ALA A 149 -8.82 16.75 -9.80
N HIS A 150 -9.93 17.35 -9.35
CA HIS A 150 -10.29 18.74 -9.73
C HIS A 150 -9.26 19.77 -9.26
N GLY A 151 -8.45 19.46 -8.23
CA GLY A 151 -7.30 20.29 -7.86
C GLY A 151 -6.13 20.23 -8.86
N GLY A 152 -6.24 19.40 -9.90
CA GLY A 152 -5.35 19.35 -11.05
C GLY A 152 -3.94 18.83 -10.75
N PRO A 153 -2.97 19.12 -11.63
CA PRO A 153 -1.59 18.65 -11.50
C PRO A 153 -0.92 19.06 -10.19
N ALA A 154 -1.34 20.17 -9.58
CA ALA A 154 -0.83 20.65 -8.30
C ALA A 154 -1.09 19.68 -7.14
N GLN A 155 -2.22 18.96 -7.15
CA GLN A 155 -2.53 17.97 -6.10
C GLN A 155 -1.67 16.72 -6.23
N LEU A 156 -1.48 16.22 -7.45
CA LEU A 156 -0.56 15.11 -7.70
C LEU A 156 0.89 15.48 -7.38
N ALA A 157 1.31 16.71 -7.70
CA ALA A 157 2.63 17.21 -7.32
C ALA A 157 2.79 17.25 -5.79
N ALA A 158 1.82 17.78 -5.05
CA ALA A 158 1.84 17.78 -3.60
C ALA A 158 1.83 16.36 -2.99
N LEU A 159 1.09 15.43 -3.59
CA LEU A 159 1.06 14.02 -3.19
C LEU A 159 2.39 13.33 -3.43
N LYS A 160 3.03 13.61 -4.57
CA LYS A 160 4.38 13.14 -4.86
C LYS A 160 5.37 13.69 -3.83
N GLU A 161 5.34 15.00 -3.57
CA GLU A 161 6.25 15.63 -2.59
C GLU A 161 6.07 15.05 -1.19
N GLU A 162 4.83 14.81 -0.75
CA GLU A 162 4.57 14.19 0.54
C GLU A 162 5.12 12.76 0.60
N LEU A 163 4.97 11.98 -0.47
CA LEU A 163 5.53 10.63 -0.56
C LEU A 163 7.05 10.59 -0.78
N THR A 164 7.65 11.64 -1.33
CA THR A 164 9.11 11.74 -1.43
C THR A 164 9.74 12.10 -0.09
N ASP A 165 9.05 12.84 0.78
CA ASP A 165 9.56 13.25 2.09
C ASP A 165 9.70 12.04 3.05
N PRO A 166 10.92 11.63 3.45
CA PRO A 166 11.13 10.50 4.34
C PRO A 166 10.97 10.88 5.82
N THR A 167 10.80 12.17 6.16
CA THR A 167 10.79 12.68 7.54
C THR A 167 9.79 11.93 8.45
N PRO A 168 8.53 11.68 8.03
CA PRO A 168 7.57 10.94 8.87
C PRO A 168 8.02 9.52 9.21
N LEU A 169 8.81 8.88 8.35
CA LEU A 169 9.39 7.55 8.61
C LEU A 169 10.66 7.63 9.46
N ALA A 170 11.43 8.71 9.32
CA ALA A 170 12.64 8.96 10.10
C ALA A 170 12.34 9.21 11.59
N GLU A 171 11.18 9.80 11.89
CA GLU A 171 10.68 10.06 13.26
C GLU A 171 10.17 8.80 13.97
N LEU A 172 10.03 7.66 13.27
CA LEU A 172 9.58 6.43 13.89
C LEU A 172 10.59 5.91 14.93
N PRO A 173 10.12 5.40 16.08
CA PRO A 173 10.99 4.82 17.09
C PRO A 173 11.89 3.70 16.53
N ALA A 174 13.10 3.58 17.07
CA ALA A 174 13.97 2.46 16.75
C ALA A 174 13.28 1.13 17.13
N GLY A 175 13.35 0.14 16.24
CA GLY A 175 12.75 -1.18 16.50
C GLY A 175 11.22 -1.25 16.31
N THR A 176 10.58 -0.21 15.75
CA THR A 176 9.16 -0.27 15.38
C THR A 176 8.85 -1.52 14.54
N SER A 177 7.89 -2.32 15.01
CA SER A 177 7.37 -3.47 14.26
C SER A 177 6.18 -3.04 13.40
N PHE A 178 6.39 -2.99 12.09
CA PHE A 178 5.34 -2.67 11.11
C PHE A 178 4.21 -3.70 11.08
N MET A 179 4.50 -4.95 11.46
CA MET A 179 3.55 -6.05 11.49
C MET A 179 2.49 -5.91 12.59
N HIS A 180 2.91 -5.48 13.79
CA HIS A 180 2.04 -5.44 14.96
C HIS A 180 1.54 -4.04 15.28
N GLY A 181 2.40 -3.03 15.13
CA GLY A 181 2.11 -1.66 15.57
C GLY A 181 1.42 -0.79 14.53
N LYS A 182 1.50 -1.15 13.24
CA LYS A 182 0.98 -0.38 12.09
C LYS A 182 1.03 1.15 12.33
N PRO A 183 2.23 1.75 12.34
CA PRO A 183 2.39 3.16 12.69
C PRO A 183 1.56 4.08 11.79
N GLU A 184 1.05 5.17 12.37
CA GLU A 184 0.13 6.07 11.65
C GLU A 184 0.75 6.67 10.39
N ALA A 185 2.02 7.12 10.48
CA ALA A 185 2.78 7.64 9.33
C ALA A 185 2.84 6.65 8.16
N VAL A 186 2.94 5.35 8.44
CA VAL A 186 2.96 4.30 7.42
C VAL A 186 1.58 4.10 6.83
N LEU A 187 0.54 4.03 7.67
CA LEU A 187 -0.84 3.85 7.21
C LEU A 187 -1.31 5.02 6.34
N GLU A 188 -0.92 6.23 6.68
CA GLU A 188 -1.19 7.43 5.90
C GLU A 188 -0.53 7.36 4.51
N ARG A 189 0.76 7.04 4.45
CA ARG A 189 1.52 6.92 3.20
C ARG A 189 1.03 5.76 2.33
N MET A 190 0.65 4.63 2.92
CA MET A 190 -0.04 3.55 2.20
C MET A 190 -1.36 4.02 1.59
N SER A 191 -2.10 4.89 2.28
CA SER A 191 -3.37 5.43 1.77
C SER A 191 -3.15 6.41 0.62
N MET A 192 -2.07 7.19 0.64
CA MET A 192 -1.62 8.01 -0.48
C MET A 192 -1.26 7.16 -1.71
N ILE A 193 -0.57 6.03 -1.52
CA ILE A 193 -0.26 5.07 -2.59
C ILE A 193 -1.55 4.43 -3.14
N ASP A 194 -2.48 4.03 -2.26
CA ASP A 194 -3.79 3.51 -2.70
C ASP A 194 -4.58 4.57 -3.50
N MET A 195 -4.51 5.86 -3.12
CA MET A 195 -5.09 6.95 -3.91
C MET A 195 -4.43 7.08 -5.30
N LEU A 196 -3.09 7.06 -5.39
CA LEU A 196 -2.38 7.05 -6.68
C LEU A 196 -2.85 5.89 -7.56
N HIS A 197 -2.91 4.69 -6.98
CA HIS A 197 -3.37 3.49 -7.67
C HIS A 197 -4.82 3.62 -8.17
N SER A 198 -5.74 4.17 -7.38
CA SER A 198 -7.12 4.38 -7.81
C SER A 198 -7.27 5.49 -8.87
N LEU A 199 -6.36 6.47 -8.93
CA LEU A 199 -6.34 7.52 -9.95
C LEU A 199 -5.72 7.08 -11.28
N ALA A 200 -4.68 6.23 -11.22
CA ALA A 200 -3.87 5.81 -12.37
C ALA A 200 -4.63 5.24 -13.59
N PRO A 201 -5.77 4.54 -13.46
CA PRO A 201 -6.57 4.12 -14.62
C PRO A 201 -7.14 5.27 -15.45
N LYS A 202 -7.38 6.44 -14.84
CA LYS A 202 -7.98 7.62 -15.47
C LYS A 202 -6.98 8.74 -15.72
N ASP A 203 -5.87 8.77 -14.98
CA ASP A 203 -4.84 9.80 -15.06
C ASP A 203 -3.45 9.16 -15.22
N ALA A 204 -2.87 9.30 -16.42
CA ALA A 204 -1.53 8.80 -16.72
C ALA A 204 -0.47 9.42 -15.81
N SER A 205 -0.66 10.67 -15.37
CA SER A 205 0.28 11.38 -14.50
C SER A 205 0.37 10.73 -13.12
N ALA A 206 -0.71 10.12 -12.63
CA ALA A 206 -0.68 9.36 -11.39
C ALA A 206 0.16 8.08 -11.53
N ARG A 207 0.05 7.38 -12.67
CA ARG A 207 0.90 6.22 -12.98
C ARG A 207 2.37 6.61 -13.12
N ASP A 208 2.67 7.71 -13.82
CA ASP A 208 4.03 8.23 -13.96
C ASP A 208 4.62 8.64 -12.60
N THR A 209 3.77 9.17 -11.70
CA THR A 209 4.15 9.47 -10.32
C THR A 209 4.51 8.20 -9.54
N MET A 210 3.76 7.10 -9.70
CA MET A 210 4.09 5.82 -9.08
C MET A 210 5.44 5.29 -9.57
N VAL A 211 5.74 5.39 -10.87
CA VAL A 211 7.04 5.00 -11.43
C VAL A 211 8.16 5.88 -10.86
N ALA A 212 7.97 7.20 -10.83
CA ALA A 212 8.96 8.13 -10.27
C ALA A 212 9.30 7.83 -8.81
N LEU A 213 8.29 7.60 -7.97
CA LEU A 213 8.47 7.23 -6.56
C LEU A 213 9.14 5.85 -6.39
N LEU A 214 8.83 4.90 -7.28
CA LEU A 214 9.49 3.60 -7.30
C LEU A 214 10.98 3.73 -7.62
N MET A 215 11.35 4.60 -8.56
CA MET A 215 12.75 4.81 -8.99
C MET A 215 13.57 5.67 -8.04
N GLU A 216 12.94 6.40 -7.12
CA GLU A 216 13.64 7.28 -6.18
C GLU A 216 14.64 6.50 -5.28
N PRO A 217 15.91 6.92 -5.16
CA PRO A 217 16.87 6.19 -4.33
C PRO A 217 16.50 6.23 -2.85
N VAL A 218 16.72 5.13 -2.14
CA VAL A 218 16.56 5.10 -0.67
C VAL A 218 17.82 5.70 -0.04
N ASP A 219 17.68 6.78 0.72
CA ASP A 219 18.81 7.41 1.39
C ASP A 219 19.48 6.45 2.40
N SER A 220 20.77 6.24 2.19
CA SER A 220 21.61 5.39 3.02
C SER A 220 21.85 5.94 4.42
N SER A 221 21.64 7.24 4.65
CA SER A 221 21.82 7.91 5.94
C SER A 221 20.68 7.63 6.94
N LEU A 222 19.51 7.21 6.43
CA LEU A 222 18.32 6.97 7.22
C LEU A 222 18.48 5.80 8.21
N SER A 223 17.69 5.82 9.27
CA SER A 223 17.60 4.70 10.22
C SER A 223 17.11 3.42 9.53
N ASP A 224 17.46 2.26 10.07
CA ASP A 224 16.99 0.97 9.53
C ASP A 224 15.46 0.87 9.55
N THR A 225 14.80 1.47 10.56
CA THR A 225 13.34 1.56 10.63
C THR A 225 12.79 2.33 9.43
N ALA A 226 13.32 3.52 9.16
CA ALA A 226 12.86 4.36 8.05
C ALA A 226 13.11 3.69 6.69
N LYS A 227 14.29 3.07 6.50
CA LYS A 227 14.62 2.29 5.30
C LYS A 227 13.65 1.12 5.09
N LYS A 228 13.24 0.43 6.16
CA LYS A 228 12.22 -0.64 6.08
C LYS A 228 10.84 -0.10 5.71
N GLY A 229 10.48 1.11 6.16
CA GLY A 229 9.27 1.80 5.74
C GLY A 229 9.28 2.08 4.22
N LEU A 230 10.33 2.76 3.73
CA LEU A 230 10.52 3.04 2.30
C LEU A 230 10.61 1.76 1.46
N VAL A 231 11.28 0.75 2.02
CA VAL A 231 11.10 -0.70 1.81
C VAL A 231 9.72 -1.10 1.27
N GLY A 232 8.79 -1.09 2.22
CA GLY A 232 7.40 -1.49 2.04
C GLY A 232 6.64 -0.58 1.07
N GLU A 233 6.93 0.71 1.03
CA GLU A 233 6.27 1.61 0.08
C GLU A 233 6.63 1.29 -1.37
N LYS A 234 7.91 1.00 -1.64
CA LYS A 234 8.34 0.55 -2.97
C LYS A 234 7.76 -0.81 -3.33
N PHE A 235 7.59 -1.69 -2.34
CA PHE A 235 6.90 -2.96 -2.50
C PHE A 235 5.45 -2.73 -2.95
N ASP A 236 4.71 -1.89 -2.23
CA ASP A 236 3.31 -1.57 -2.56
C ASP A 236 3.19 -0.88 -3.91
N LEU A 237 4.06 0.09 -4.22
CA LEU A 237 4.08 0.78 -5.52
C LEU A 237 4.27 -0.20 -6.68
N LEU A 238 5.26 -1.10 -6.61
CA LEU A 238 5.51 -2.06 -7.68
C LEU A 238 4.39 -3.09 -7.81
N PHE A 239 3.88 -3.58 -6.67
CA PHE A 239 2.75 -4.51 -6.64
C PHE A 239 1.52 -3.90 -7.33
N ARG A 240 1.17 -2.66 -6.98
CA ARG A 240 0.05 -1.92 -7.58
C ARG A 240 0.30 -1.58 -9.04
N LEU A 241 1.52 -1.19 -9.41
CA LEU A 241 1.86 -0.90 -10.79
C LEU A 241 1.68 -2.14 -11.68
N ALA A 242 2.10 -3.31 -11.21
CA ALA A 242 1.93 -4.58 -11.93
C ALA A 242 0.47 -4.98 -12.14
N GLN A 243 -0.45 -4.55 -11.26
CA GLN A 243 -1.89 -4.73 -11.44
C GLN A 243 -2.47 -3.83 -12.53
N LEU A 244 -1.91 -2.64 -12.70
CA LEU A 244 -2.37 -1.63 -13.66
C LEU A 244 -1.77 -1.85 -15.05
N ASP A 245 -0.45 -2.05 -15.12
CA ASP A 245 0.34 -2.16 -16.33
C ASP A 245 1.51 -3.12 -16.11
N ARG A 246 1.32 -4.36 -16.58
CA ARG A 246 2.27 -5.47 -16.39
C ARG A 246 3.63 -5.17 -17.00
N GLN A 247 3.65 -4.63 -18.22
CA GLN A 247 4.89 -4.38 -18.94
C GLN A 247 5.65 -3.23 -18.31
N LEU A 248 4.95 -2.13 -18.00
CA LEU A 248 5.57 -0.98 -17.34
C LEU A 248 6.16 -1.36 -15.97
N ALA A 249 5.50 -2.23 -15.21
CA ALA A 249 6.04 -2.72 -13.93
C ALA A 249 7.31 -3.55 -14.10
N VAL A 250 7.35 -4.45 -15.10
CA VAL A 250 8.54 -5.26 -15.44
C VAL A 250 9.69 -4.36 -15.87
N ASP A 251 9.43 -3.41 -16.78
CA ASP A 251 10.44 -2.49 -17.28
C ASP A 251 10.98 -1.60 -16.16
N SER A 252 10.10 -1.08 -15.30
CA SER A 252 10.49 -0.28 -14.13
C SER A 252 11.34 -1.10 -13.15
N TYR A 253 10.95 -2.35 -12.86
CA TYR A 253 11.75 -3.23 -12.01
C TYR A 253 13.13 -3.52 -12.62
N ALA A 254 13.21 -3.75 -13.94
CA ALA A 254 14.47 -3.99 -14.64
C ALA A 254 15.44 -2.80 -14.54
N GLN A 255 14.91 -1.57 -14.48
CA GLN A 255 15.70 -0.33 -14.37
C GLN A 255 16.24 -0.04 -12.97
N LEU A 256 15.82 -0.76 -11.92
CA LEU A 256 16.33 -0.52 -10.57
C LEU A 256 17.83 -0.85 -10.46
N ASP A 257 18.66 0.11 -10.07
CA ASP A 257 20.12 -0.10 -10.00
C ASP A 257 20.57 -0.95 -8.81
N ASN A 258 19.83 -0.90 -7.70
CA ASN A 258 20.23 -1.55 -6.46
C ASN A 258 19.83 -3.04 -6.46
N PRO A 259 20.80 -3.99 -6.53
CA PRO A 259 20.50 -5.42 -6.63
C PRO A 259 19.83 -5.97 -5.36
N LYS A 260 20.13 -5.42 -4.18
CA LYS A 260 19.48 -5.82 -2.93
C LYS A 260 18.02 -5.41 -2.92
N LEU A 261 17.73 -4.18 -3.36
CA LEU A 261 16.36 -3.70 -3.49
C LEU A 261 15.59 -4.53 -4.54
N LYS A 262 16.18 -4.79 -5.70
CA LYS A 262 15.60 -5.70 -6.72
C LYS A 262 15.22 -7.05 -6.10
N SER A 263 16.13 -7.70 -5.38
CA SER A 263 15.85 -8.98 -4.73
C SER A 263 14.66 -8.91 -3.76
N LEU A 264 14.48 -7.80 -3.03
CA LEU A 264 13.37 -7.61 -2.10
C LEU A 264 12.05 -7.34 -2.83
N LEU A 265 12.09 -6.62 -3.94
CA LEU A 265 10.92 -6.24 -4.72
C LEU A 265 10.45 -7.30 -5.72
N ARG A 266 11.26 -8.34 -5.98
CA ARG A 266 10.90 -9.43 -6.90
C ARG A 266 9.56 -10.07 -6.54
N GLU A 267 9.33 -10.32 -5.25
CA GLU A 267 8.08 -10.91 -4.78
C GLU A 267 6.88 -9.98 -4.99
N ALA A 268 7.04 -8.65 -4.85
CA ALA A 268 5.99 -7.69 -5.17
C ALA A 268 5.60 -7.74 -6.64
N LEU A 269 6.60 -7.80 -7.54
CA LEU A 269 6.36 -7.90 -8.97
C LEU A 269 5.57 -9.18 -9.31
N LEU A 270 6.05 -10.33 -8.85
CA LEU A 270 5.40 -11.61 -9.13
C LEU A 270 3.98 -11.68 -8.57
N ALA A 271 3.79 -11.25 -7.32
CA ALA A 271 2.47 -11.19 -6.69
C ALA A 271 1.53 -10.23 -7.43
N GLY A 272 2.02 -9.06 -7.83
CA GLY A 272 1.24 -8.05 -8.55
C GLY A 272 0.82 -8.54 -9.94
N LEU A 273 1.73 -9.19 -10.67
CA LEU A 273 1.42 -9.81 -11.97
C LEU A 273 0.37 -10.92 -11.82
N SER A 274 0.50 -11.78 -10.81
CA SER A 274 -0.50 -12.82 -10.52
C SER A 274 -1.87 -12.22 -10.21
N GLU A 275 -1.92 -11.20 -9.35
CA GLU A 275 -3.18 -10.53 -8.96
C GLU A 275 -3.82 -9.77 -10.14
N SER A 276 -3.02 -9.32 -11.10
CA SER A 276 -3.51 -8.74 -12.35
C SER A 276 -4.23 -9.75 -13.27
N GLY A 277 -4.21 -11.05 -12.91
CA GLY A 277 -4.75 -12.14 -13.71
C GLY A 277 -3.80 -12.67 -14.79
N ALA A 278 -2.49 -12.42 -14.67
CA ALA A 278 -1.50 -13.03 -15.58
C ALA A 278 -1.40 -14.54 -15.31
N SER A 279 -1.29 -15.33 -16.38
CA SER A 279 -1.08 -16.78 -16.22
C SER A 279 0.34 -17.07 -15.75
N MET A 280 0.58 -18.25 -15.16
CA MET A 280 1.93 -18.64 -14.72
C MET A 280 2.95 -18.65 -15.87
N ASP A 281 2.51 -18.99 -17.10
CA ASP A 281 3.38 -18.98 -18.27
C ASP A 281 3.67 -17.56 -18.76
N GLU A 282 2.69 -16.67 -18.67
CA GLU A 282 2.88 -15.24 -18.96
C GLU A 282 3.84 -14.59 -17.97
N VAL A 283 3.68 -14.86 -16.67
CA VAL A 283 4.60 -14.37 -15.63
C VAL A 283 6.02 -14.85 -15.91
N LYS A 284 6.21 -16.15 -16.24
CA LYS A 284 7.52 -16.68 -16.63
C LYS A 284 8.09 -16.02 -17.88
N GLN A 285 7.24 -15.73 -18.88
CA GLN A 285 7.68 -15.07 -20.11
C GLN A 285 8.13 -13.64 -19.85
N LEU A 286 7.33 -12.86 -19.13
CA LEU A 286 7.61 -11.47 -18.77
C LEU A 286 8.86 -11.34 -17.89
N THR A 287 9.09 -12.30 -17.01
CA THR A 287 10.21 -12.22 -16.05
C THR A 287 11.46 -13.00 -16.46
N ARG A 288 11.48 -13.63 -17.64
CA ARG A 288 12.58 -14.50 -18.10
C ARG A 288 13.96 -13.81 -18.13
N HIS A 289 13.98 -12.50 -18.36
CA HIS A 289 15.19 -11.71 -18.57
C HIS A 289 15.64 -10.94 -17.32
N LEU A 290 14.93 -11.10 -16.20
CA LEU A 290 15.17 -10.42 -14.92
C LEU A 290 16.03 -11.27 -13.98
#